data_AF-A0A2J8K746-F1
#
_entry.id   AF-A0A2J8K746-F1
#
_cell.length_a   1.000
_cell.length_b   1.000
_cell.length_c   1.000
_cell.angle_alpha   90.00
_cell.angle_beta   90.00
_cell.angle_gamma   90.00
#
_symmetry.space_group_name_H-M   'P 1'
#
loop_
_entity.id
_entity.type
_entity.pdbx_description
1 polymer ?
#
loop_
_entity_poly.entity_id
_entity_poly.type
_entity_poly.pdbx_seq_one_letter_code
_entity_poly.pdbx_strand_id
1 'polypeptide(L)'
;MRLGSGTFATCCVAIEVLGIAVFLRGFFPAPVRSSARAEHGAEPPAPEPSAGVSSNWTTLPPPLFSKVVIVLIDALRDDFVFGSKGVKFMPYTTYLVEKGASHSFVAEAKPPTVTMPRIKALMTGSLPGFVDVIRNLNSPALLEDSVIRQAKAAGKRIVFYGDETWVKLFPKHFVEYDGTTSFFVSDYTEKSM
;
A
#
# COMPACT_ATOMS: atom_id res chain seq x y z
N MET A 1 32.89 9.44 48.52
CA MET A 1 31.56 8.84 48.76
C MET A 1 31.46 7.58 47.90
N ARG A 2 31.46 6.39 48.51
CA ARG A 2 31.33 5.11 47.78
C ARG A 2 29.85 4.89 47.49
N LEU A 3 29.45 4.98 46.23
CA LEU A 3 28.10 4.60 45.81
C LEU A 3 27.91 3.12 46.15
N GLY A 4 26.87 2.78 46.90
CA GLY A 4 26.58 1.38 47.23
C GLY A 4 26.36 0.60 45.93
N SER A 5 26.90 -0.62 45.85
CA SER A 5 26.80 -1.49 44.66
C SER A 5 25.35 -1.60 44.15
N GLY A 6 24.37 -1.63 45.07
CA GLY A 6 22.95 -1.61 44.73
C GLY A 6 22.50 -0.33 44.03
N THR A 7 22.91 0.85 44.49
CA THR A 7 22.55 2.14 43.86
C THR A 7 23.11 2.23 42.43
N PHE A 8 24.33 1.72 42.22
CA PHE A 8 24.93 1.67 40.89
C PHE A 8 24.16 0.73 39.95
N ALA A 9 23.81 -0.48 40.42
CA ALA A 9 23.01 -1.43 39.64
C ALA A 9 21.63 -0.86 39.27
N THR A 10 20.94 -0.18 40.20
CA THR A 10 19.65 0.45 39.91
C THR A 10 19.75 1.55 38.85
N CYS A 11 20.82 2.35 38.88
CA CYS A 11 21.08 3.36 37.84
C CYS A 11 21.35 2.73 36.47
N CYS A 12 22.11 1.63 36.40
CA CYS A 12 22.33 0.90 35.14
C CYS A 12 21.03 0.38 34.54
N VAL A 13 20.18 -0.26 35.36
CA VAL A 13 18.87 -0.77 34.91
C VAL A 13 17.97 0.38 34.44
N ALA A 14 17.97 1.52 35.15
CA ALA A 14 17.20 2.68 34.73
C ALA A 14 17.64 3.24 33.36
N ILE A 15 18.95 3.28 33.10
CA ILE A 15 19.51 3.71 31.81
C ILE A 15 19.16 2.72 30.69
N GLU A 16 19.22 1.41 30.95
CA GLU A 16 18.82 0.39 29.97
C GLU A 16 17.34 0.50 29.62
N VAL A 17 16.46 0.64 30.62
CA VAL A 17 15.02 0.80 30.40
C VAL A 17 14.73 2.09 29.62
N LEU A 18 15.42 3.20 29.94
CA LEU A 18 15.30 4.44 29.20
C LEU A 18 15.80 4.30 27.75
N GLY A 19 16.93 3.61 27.54
CA GLY A 19 17.49 3.33 26.22
C GLY A 19 16.54 2.50 25.36
N ILE A 20 15.94 1.46 25.94
CA ILE A 20 14.90 0.65 25.28
C ILE A 20 13.69 1.52 24.94
N ALA A 21 13.23 2.39 25.85
CA ALA A 21 12.09 3.27 25.60
C ALA A 21 12.34 4.26 24.45
N VAL A 22 13.53 4.87 24.40
CA VAL A 22 13.96 5.76 23.31
C VAL A 22 14.07 4.99 21.99
N PHE A 23 14.69 3.81 22.01
CA PHE A 23 14.81 2.94 20.84
C PHE A 23 13.43 2.55 20.29
N LEU A 24 12.52 2.06 21.13
CA LEU A 24 11.18 1.68 20.72
C LEU A 24 10.41 2.87 20.13
N ARG A 25 10.55 4.06 20.72
CA ARG A 25 9.89 5.28 20.22
C ARG A 25 10.47 5.74 18.86
N GLY A 26 11.78 5.62 18.65
CA GLY A 26 12.45 6.05 17.42
C GLY A 26 12.36 5.02 16.29
N PHE A 27 12.48 3.74 16.61
CA PHE A 27 12.46 2.63 15.64
C PHE A 27 11.04 2.31 15.15
N PHE A 28 10.03 2.51 16.01
CA PHE A 28 8.62 2.40 15.65
C PHE A 28 7.97 3.78 15.63
N PRO A 29 8.23 4.61 14.60
CA PRO A 29 7.51 5.86 14.44
C PRO A 29 6.02 5.52 14.37
N ALA A 30 5.24 6.10 15.27
CA ALA A 30 3.78 6.02 15.17
C ALA A 30 3.41 6.54 13.79
N PRO A 31 2.61 5.80 12.99
CA PRO A 31 2.21 6.28 11.69
C PRO A 31 1.61 7.66 11.89
N VAL A 32 2.16 8.66 11.19
CA VAL A 32 1.58 10.00 11.13
C VAL A 32 0.23 9.78 10.48
N ARG A 33 -0.79 9.55 11.30
CA ARG A 33 -2.16 9.45 10.84
C ARG A 33 -2.41 10.82 10.25
N SER A 34 -2.55 10.88 8.93
CA SER A 34 -3.26 11.95 8.26
C SER A 34 -4.69 11.90 8.78
N SER A 35 -4.89 12.35 10.03
CA SER A 35 -6.17 12.58 10.66
C SER A 35 -6.73 13.88 10.11
N ALA A 36 -6.67 14.06 8.79
CA ALA A 36 -7.63 14.89 8.11
C ALA A 36 -8.87 14.01 7.90
N ARG A 37 -9.52 13.64 9.01
CA ARG A 37 -10.97 13.64 8.98
C ARG A 37 -11.28 15.08 8.64
N ALA A 38 -11.72 15.34 7.41
CA ALA A 38 -12.25 16.64 7.03
C ALA A 38 -13.54 16.86 7.84
N GLU A 39 -13.40 17.09 9.14
CA GLU A 39 -14.36 17.90 9.86
C GLU A 39 -14.26 19.26 9.21
N HIS A 40 -15.37 19.72 8.63
CA HIS A 40 -15.54 21.06 8.10
C HIS A 40 -15.20 22.08 9.20
N GLY A 41 -13.93 22.42 9.34
CA GLY A 41 -13.41 23.41 10.26
C GLY A 41 -12.44 24.27 9.48
N ALA A 42 -12.85 25.51 9.23
CA ALA A 42 -12.07 26.50 8.51
C ALA A 42 -10.77 26.83 9.27
N GLU A 43 -9.66 26.23 8.85
CA GLU A 43 -8.32 26.77 9.12
C GLU A 43 -7.79 27.43 7.83
N PRO A 44 -7.16 28.62 7.90
CA PRO A 44 -6.60 29.24 6.70
C PRO A 44 -5.39 28.42 6.22
N PRO A 45 -5.25 28.16 4.91
CA PRO A 45 -4.12 27.39 4.41
C PRO A 45 -2.81 28.15 4.64
N ALA A 46 -1.80 27.42 5.12
CA ALA A 46 -0.43 27.93 5.19
C ALA A 46 0.05 28.34 3.78
N PRO A 47 0.89 29.38 3.66
CA PRO A 47 1.38 29.83 2.36
C PRO A 47 2.27 28.76 1.71
N GLU A 48 1.81 28.19 0.60
CA GLU A 48 2.54 27.17 -0.15
C GLU A 48 3.70 27.79 -0.96
N PRO A 49 4.84 27.08 -1.10
CA PRO A 49 5.97 27.57 -1.87
C PRO A 49 5.66 27.56 -3.37
N SER A 50 5.98 28.68 -4.02
CA SER A 50 5.72 28.96 -5.43
C SER A 50 6.45 28.01 -6.38
N ALA A 51 5.81 26.93 -6.79
CA ALA A 51 6.23 26.11 -7.92
C ALA A 51 5.04 25.82 -8.84
N GLY A 52 5.04 26.48 -10.01
CA GLY A 52 4.24 26.10 -11.19
C GLY A 52 2.72 26.13 -11.03
N VAL A 53 2.10 27.21 -11.53
CA VAL A 53 0.66 27.34 -11.84
C VAL A 53 -0.26 26.76 -10.76
N SER A 54 -0.68 27.60 -9.82
CA SER A 54 -1.74 27.30 -8.86
C SER A 54 -2.98 26.79 -9.61
N SER A 55 -3.16 25.47 -9.64
CA SER A 55 -4.33 24.87 -10.23
C SER A 55 -5.51 25.13 -9.30
N ASN A 56 -6.30 26.15 -9.65
CA ASN A 56 -7.41 26.70 -8.88
C ASN A 56 -8.65 25.78 -8.94
N TRP A 57 -8.49 24.48 -8.65
CA TRP A 57 -9.58 23.51 -8.68
C TRP A 57 -10.40 23.64 -7.39
N THR A 58 -11.20 24.71 -7.27
CA THR A 58 -12.28 24.81 -6.27
C THR A 58 -13.44 23.86 -6.59
N THR A 59 -13.51 23.35 -7.83
CA THR A 59 -14.46 22.33 -8.27
C THR A 59 -13.72 21.22 -9.01
N LEU A 60 -14.00 19.96 -8.66
CA LEU A 60 -13.44 18.81 -9.35
C LEU A 60 -13.86 18.83 -10.84
N PRO A 61 -12.95 18.60 -11.79
CA PRO A 61 -13.32 18.50 -13.20
C PRO A 61 -14.30 17.34 -13.41
N PRO A 62 -15.17 17.43 -14.43
CA PRO A 62 -16.04 16.32 -14.78
C PRO A 62 -15.19 15.08 -15.13
N PRO A 63 -15.60 13.87 -14.69
CA PRO A 63 -14.83 12.67 -14.94
C PRO A 63 -14.80 12.35 -16.43
N LEU A 64 -13.61 12.16 -16.99
CA LEU A 64 -13.44 11.73 -18.39
C LEU A 64 -13.96 10.31 -18.63
N PHE A 65 -13.90 9.45 -17.60
CA PHE A 65 -14.31 8.05 -17.67
C PHE A 65 -15.33 7.73 -16.58
N SER A 66 -16.34 6.93 -16.94
CA SER A 66 -17.38 6.49 -16.01
C SER A 66 -17.01 5.23 -15.22
N LYS A 67 -16.01 4.47 -15.71
CA LYS A 67 -15.55 3.21 -15.13
C LYS A 67 -14.03 3.14 -15.16
N VAL A 68 -13.45 2.52 -14.14
CA VAL A 68 -12.02 2.25 -14.02
C VAL A 68 -11.85 0.76 -13.73
N VAL A 69 -10.90 0.13 -14.40
CA VAL A 69 -10.50 -1.26 -14.15
C VAL A 69 -9.06 -1.23 -13.68
N ILE A 70 -8.82 -1.81 -12.50
CA ILE A 70 -7.47 -1.98 -11.94
C ILE A 70 -7.13 -3.45 -12.06
N VAL A 71 -6.10 -3.77 -12.85
CA VAL A 71 -5.57 -5.12 -13.00
C VAL A 71 -4.25 -5.18 -12.25
N LEU A 72 -4.17 -6.03 -11.23
CA LEU A 72 -2.92 -6.30 -10.53
C LEU A 72 -2.41 -7.68 -10.94
N ILE A 73 -1.18 -7.72 -11.44
CA ILE A 73 -0.51 -8.96 -11.85
C ILE A 73 0.63 -9.18 -10.88
N ASP A 74 0.57 -10.28 -10.12
CA ASP A 74 1.63 -10.63 -9.18
C ASP A 74 2.91 -11.04 -9.93
N ALA A 75 4.07 -10.72 -9.35
CA ALA A 75 5.39 -10.99 -9.89
C ALA A 75 5.66 -10.48 -11.33
N LEU A 76 4.92 -9.45 -11.80
CA LEU A 76 5.17 -8.83 -13.10
C LEU A 76 6.38 -7.89 -13.04
N ARG A 77 7.53 -8.40 -13.50
CA ARG A 77 8.76 -7.62 -13.63
C ARG A 77 8.74 -6.73 -14.87
N ASP A 78 9.51 -5.65 -14.84
CA ASP A 78 9.64 -4.69 -15.93
C ASP A 78 10.19 -5.35 -17.21
N ASP A 79 11.16 -6.26 -17.10
CA ASP A 79 11.74 -6.98 -18.24
C ASP A 79 10.74 -7.89 -18.97
N PHE A 80 9.62 -8.24 -18.34
CA PHE A 80 8.56 -9.02 -18.98
C PHE A 80 7.69 -8.18 -19.91
N VAL A 81 7.67 -6.85 -19.72
CA VAL A 81 6.82 -5.93 -20.48
C VAL A 81 7.64 -5.07 -21.46
N PHE A 82 8.76 -4.50 -21.00
CA PHE A 82 9.55 -3.54 -21.78
C PHE A 82 10.73 -4.17 -22.52
N GLY A 83 11.01 -5.45 -22.29
CA GLY A 83 12.10 -6.18 -22.94
C GLY A 83 11.66 -7.00 -24.16
N SER A 84 12.61 -7.77 -24.72
CA SER A 84 12.35 -8.74 -25.80
C SER A 84 11.29 -9.78 -25.43
N LYS A 85 11.14 -10.09 -24.14
CA LYS A 85 10.06 -10.93 -23.62
C LYS A 85 8.68 -10.31 -23.83
N GLY A 86 8.54 -8.99 -23.66
CA GLY A 86 7.29 -8.27 -23.90
C GLY A 86 6.84 -8.37 -25.34
N VAL A 87 7.75 -8.16 -26.29
CA VAL A 87 7.48 -8.32 -27.73
C VAL A 87 6.97 -9.74 -28.04
N LYS A 88 7.54 -10.76 -27.38
CA LYS A 88 7.20 -12.17 -27.63
C LYS A 88 5.92 -12.63 -26.95
N PHE A 89 5.69 -12.23 -25.69
CA PHE A 89 4.63 -12.78 -24.84
C PHE A 89 3.49 -11.79 -24.54
N MET A 90 3.72 -10.49 -24.72
CA MET A 90 2.73 -9.42 -24.49
C MET A 90 2.68 -8.41 -25.66
N PRO A 91 2.53 -8.87 -26.92
CA PRO A 91 2.67 -8.03 -28.11
C PRO A 91 1.67 -6.86 -28.14
N TYR A 92 0.46 -7.05 -27.61
CA TYR A 92 -0.54 -6.00 -27.53
C TYR A 92 -0.13 -4.88 -26.56
N THR A 93 0.40 -5.23 -25.38
CA THR A 93 0.89 -4.25 -24.41
C THR A 93 2.08 -3.48 -24.99
N THR A 94 3.04 -4.18 -25.62
CA THR A 94 4.17 -3.53 -26.29
C THR A 94 3.70 -2.58 -27.39
N TYR A 95 2.73 -2.97 -28.22
CA TYR A 95 2.14 -2.10 -29.24
C TYR A 95 1.55 -0.81 -28.66
N LEU A 96 0.81 -0.88 -27.55
CA LEU A 96 0.23 0.30 -26.90
C LEU A 96 1.31 1.26 -26.38
N VAL A 97 2.38 0.71 -25.81
CA VAL A 97 3.52 1.49 -25.31
C VAL A 97 4.23 2.19 -26.47
N GLU A 98 4.55 1.46 -27.55
CA GLU A 98 5.25 2.00 -28.73
C GLU A 98 4.43 3.06 -29.47
N LYS A 99 3.10 2.93 -29.50
CA LYS A 99 2.20 3.92 -30.11
C LYS A 99 1.97 5.17 -29.26
N GLY A 100 2.49 5.22 -28.03
CA GLY A 100 2.24 6.33 -27.11
C GLY A 100 0.79 6.39 -26.62
N ALA A 101 0.05 5.28 -26.72
CA ALA A 101 -1.34 5.16 -26.28
C ALA A 101 -1.46 4.76 -24.80
N SER A 102 -0.34 4.63 -24.09
CA SER A 102 -0.27 4.29 -22.66
C SER A 102 0.81 5.09 -21.94
N HIS A 103 0.59 5.39 -20.67
CA HIS A 103 1.63 5.90 -19.77
C HIS A 103 2.18 4.75 -18.93
N SER A 104 3.51 4.59 -18.98
CA SER A 104 4.23 3.46 -18.37
C SER A 104 5.24 3.95 -17.36
N PHE A 105 5.28 3.30 -16.20
CA PHE A 105 6.19 3.62 -15.10
C PHE A 105 6.81 2.34 -14.55
N VAL A 106 8.09 2.40 -14.17
CA VAL A 106 8.77 1.33 -13.46
C VAL A 106 8.85 1.71 -11.99
N ALA A 107 8.26 0.88 -11.12
CA ALA A 107 8.29 1.08 -9.68
C ALA A 107 9.30 0.13 -9.04
N GLU A 108 10.20 0.66 -8.21
CA GLU A 108 11.16 -0.15 -7.46
C GLU A 108 10.54 -0.67 -6.15
N ALA A 109 10.48 -1.99 -6.00
CA ALA A 109 9.99 -2.63 -4.77
C ALA A 109 11.14 -2.95 -3.81
N LYS A 110 11.40 -2.07 -2.82
CA LYS A 110 12.38 -2.32 -1.75
C LYS A 110 11.96 -3.46 -0.82
N PRO A 111 12.79 -4.43 -0.42
CA PRO A 111 12.39 -5.50 0.51
C PRO A 111 11.66 -4.99 1.78
N PRO A 112 10.68 -5.71 2.36
CA PRO A 112 10.24 -7.08 2.07
C PRO A 112 9.16 -7.16 0.95
N THR A 113 9.08 -8.32 0.28
CA THR A 113 8.15 -8.59 -0.83
C THR A 113 6.94 -9.41 -0.37
N VAL A 114 6.35 -9.06 0.77
CA VAL A 114 5.10 -9.71 1.24
C VAL A 114 3.90 -9.07 0.55
N THR A 115 2.98 -9.88 0.03
CA THR A 115 1.83 -9.43 -0.77
C THR A 115 0.93 -8.44 -0.03
N MET A 116 0.59 -8.72 1.22
CA MET A 116 -0.37 -7.92 1.98
C MET A 116 0.12 -6.49 2.31
N PRO A 117 1.35 -6.26 2.82
CA PRO A 117 1.93 -4.93 2.92
C PRO A 117 1.97 -4.15 1.60
N ARG A 118 2.12 -4.83 0.47
CA ARG A 118 2.12 -4.18 -0.86
C ARG A 118 0.74 -3.76 -1.30
N ILE A 119 -0.26 -4.61 -1.11
CA ILE A 119 -1.66 -4.23 -1.35
C ILE A 119 -2.01 -3.03 -0.47
N LYS A 120 -1.63 -3.04 0.81
CA LYS A 120 -1.83 -1.90 1.70
C LYS A 120 -1.19 -0.63 1.12
N ALA A 121 0.10 -0.68 0.78
CA ALA A 121 0.82 0.46 0.23
C ALA A 121 0.18 1.00 -1.06
N LEU A 122 -0.25 0.11 -1.95
CA LEU A 122 -0.90 0.46 -3.21
C LEU A 122 -2.24 1.16 -2.97
N MET A 123 -3.01 0.68 -1.99
CA MET A 123 -4.36 1.15 -1.74
C MET A 123 -4.43 2.37 -0.81
N THR A 124 -3.46 2.58 0.07
CA THR A 124 -3.41 3.71 1.01
C THR A 124 -2.39 4.79 0.61
N GLY A 125 -1.50 4.50 -0.33
CA GLY A 125 -0.37 5.37 -0.68
C GLY A 125 0.69 5.50 0.43
N SER A 126 0.58 4.72 1.52
CA SER A 126 1.49 4.81 2.67
C SER A 126 2.55 3.72 2.63
N LEU A 127 3.78 4.05 3.04
CA LEU A 127 4.85 3.06 3.14
C LEU A 127 4.54 2.08 4.30
N PRO A 128 4.51 0.75 4.06
CA PRO A 128 4.18 -0.21 5.09
C PRO A 128 5.32 -0.28 6.11
N GLY A 129 5.00 -0.04 7.38
CA GLY A 129 5.97 -0.13 8.47
C GLY A 129 6.14 -1.56 8.99
N PHE A 130 7.21 -1.83 9.75
CA PHE A 130 7.41 -3.14 10.39
C PHE A 130 6.28 -3.51 11.36
N VAL A 131 5.70 -2.51 12.05
CA VAL A 131 4.54 -2.68 12.93
C VAL A 131 3.31 -3.17 12.16
N ASP A 132 3.15 -2.78 10.89
CA ASP A 132 2.03 -3.20 10.07
C ASP A 132 2.11 -4.69 9.76
N VAL A 133 3.31 -5.22 9.54
CA VAL A 133 3.53 -6.66 9.32
C VAL A 133 3.08 -7.46 10.54
N ILE A 134 3.43 -7.00 11.76
CA ILE A 134 3.01 -7.66 13.00
C ILE A 134 1.50 -7.55 13.23
N ARG A 135 0.93 -6.36 13.01
CA ARG A 135 -0.51 -6.14 13.22
C ARG A 135 -1.36 -6.95 12.25
N ASN A 136 -0.90 -7.11 11.01
CA ASN A 136 -1.56 -7.91 9.98
C ASN A 136 -1.61 -9.40 10.31
N LEU A 137 -0.70 -9.92 11.13
CA LEU A 137 -0.76 -11.31 11.61
C LEU A 137 -1.95 -11.55 12.55
N ASN A 138 -2.40 -10.53 13.29
CA ASN A 138 -3.48 -10.64 14.28
C ASN A 138 -4.85 -10.19 13.77
N SER A 139 -4.91 -9.27 12.80
CA SER A 139 -6.17 -8.84 12.20
C SER A 139 -5.96 -8.40 10.76
N PRO A 140 -6.55 -9.10 9.78
CA PRO A 140 -6.27 -8.82 8.38
C PRO A 140 -7.05 -7.63 7.81
N ALA A 141 -8.05 -7.10 8.51
CA ALA A 141 -8.89 -6.03 7.99
C ALA A 141 -8.14 -4.69 7.97
N LEU A 142 -8.11 -4.03 6.80
CA LEU A 142 -7.50 -2.72 6.63
C LEU A 142 -8.43 -1.62 7.14
N LEU A 143 -8.06 -1.02 8.28
CA LEU A 143 -8.85 0.04 8.93
C LEU A 143 -8.45 1.46 8.52
N GLU A 144 -7.39 1.60 7.75
CA GLU A 144 -6.88 2.90 7.30
C GLU A 144 -7.72 3.45 6.14
N ASP A 145 -7.46 4.71 5.78
CA ASP A 145 -8.04 5.30 4.59
C ASP A 145 -7.41 4.68 3.34
N SER A 146 -8.23 4.38 2.34
CA SER A 146 -7.80 3.69 1.13
C SER A 146 -8.71 4.04 -0.04
N VAL A 147 -8.21 3.87 -1.27
CA VAL A 147 -8.99 4.13 -2.49
C VAL A 147 -10.31 3.35 -2.51
N ILE A 148 -10.30 2.08 -2.10
CA ILE A 148 -11.54 1.25 -2.03
C ILE A 148 -12.52 1.83 -1.01
N ARG A 149 -12.03 2.27 0.15
CA ARG A 149 -12.88 2.84 1.19
C ARG A 149 -13.48 4.18 0.76
N GLN A 150 -12.68 5.07 0.19
CA GLN A 150 -13.15 6.35 -0.35
C GLN A 150 -14.17 6.14 -1.48
N ALA A 151 -13.91 5.20 -2.39
CA ALA A 151 -14.84 4.86 -3.46
C ALA A 151 -16.19 4.36 -2.92
N LYS A 152 -16.18 3.51 -1.88
CA LYS A 152 -17.41 3.05 -1.22
C LYS A 152 -18.14 4.21 -0.53
N ALA A 153 -17.43 5.08 0.17
CA ALA A 153 -18.00 6.24 0.84
C ALA A 153 -18.64 7.21 -0.17
N ALA A 154 -18.07 7.33 -1.37
CA ALA A 154 -18.63 8.07 -2.50
C ALA A 154 -19.77 7.34 -3.25
N GLY A 155 -20.27 6.23 -2.71
CA GLY A 155 -21.39 5.47 -3.29
C GLY A 155 -21.04 4.74 -4.59
N LYS A 156 -19.76 4.52 -4.89
CA LYS A 156 -19.34 3.80 -6.10
C LYS A 156 -19.58 2.30 -5.96
N ARG A 157 -19.99 1.65 -7.06
CA ARG A 157 -20.09 0.20 -7.14
C ARG A 157 -18.71 -0.38 -7.41
N ILE A 158 -18.25 -1.26 -6.51
CA ILE A 158 -16.93 -1.91 -6.59
C ILE A 158 -17.16 -3.42 -6.73
N VAL A 159 -16.56 -4.01 -7.76
CA VAL A 159 -16.60 -5.46 -8.05
C VAL A 159 -15.17 -5.98 -8.04
N PHE A 160 -14.95 -7.15 -7.44
CA PHE A 160 -13.61 -7.71 -7.26
C PHE A 160 -13.52 -9.18 -7.68
N TYR A 161 -12.54 -9.52 -8.52
CA TYR A 161 -12.24 -10.91 -8.86
C TYR A 161 -10.75 -11.15 -8.62
N GLY A 162 -10.42 -12.13 -7.79
CA GLY A 162 -9.04 -12.46 -7.47
C GLY A 162 -8.88 -13.11 -6.11
N ASP A 163 -7.70 -12.92 -5.52
CA ASP A 163 -7.30 -13.62 -4.31
C ASP A 163 -8.14 -13.27 -3.06
N GLU A 164 -8.47 -14.27 -2.25
CA GLU A 164 -9.25 -14.13 -1.01
C GLU A 164 -8.64 -13.13 0.00
N THR A 165 -7.32 -12.90 -0.05
CA THR A 165 -6.63 -11.91 0.78
C THR A 165 -7.24 -10.51 0.65
N TRP A 166 -7.71 -10.13 -0.54
CA TRP A 166 -8.37 -8.84 -0.75
C TRP A 166 -9.73 -8.76 -0.07
N VAL A 167 -10.49 -9.85 -0.09
CA VAL A 167 -11.79 -9.93 0.59
C VAL A 167 -11.61 -9.81 2.10
N LYS A 168 -10.54 -10.42 2.65
CA LYS A 168 -10.16 -10.31 4.06
C LYS A 168 -9.67 -8.90 4.44
N LEU A 169 -8.93 -8.24 3.54
CA LEU A 169 -8.45 -6.87 3.72
C LEU A 169 -9.58 -5.83 3.69
N PHE A 170 -10.56 -5.98 2.80
CA PHE A 170 -11.62 -5.01 2.55
C PHE A 170 -13.02 -5.61 2.81
N PRO A 171 -13.31 -6.08 4.03
CA PRO A 171 -14.57 -6.77 4.31
C PRO A 171 -15.76 -5.84 4.04
N LYS A 172 -16.80 -6.37 3.36
CA LYS A 172 -18.03 -5.65 3.00
C LYS A 172 -17.84 -4.47 2.04
N HIS A 173 -16.69 -4.32 1.37
CA HIS A 173 -16.49 -3.20 0.43
C HIS A 173 -16.90 -3.52 -1.01
N PHE A 174 -16.94 -4.80 -1.37
CA PHE A 174 -17.32 -5.26 -2.70
C PHE A 174 -18.80 -5.61 -2.76
N VAL A 175 -19.47 -5.17 -3.84
CA VAL A 175 -20.89 -5.49 -4.11
C VAL A 175 -21.00 -6.91 -4.66
N GLU A 176 -20.01 -7.30 -5.46
CA GLU A 176 -19.86 -8.63 -6.03
C GLU A 176 -18.38 -8.99 -5.93
N TYR A 177 -18.09 -10.21 -5.49
CA TYR A 177 -16.74 -10.73 -5.47
C TYR A 177 -16.68 -12.23 -5.68
N ASP A 178 -15.61 -12.68 -6.34
CA ASP A 178 -15.21 -14.09 -6.39
C ASP A 178 -13.78 -14.22 -5.88
N GLY A 179 -13.64 -14.92 -4.75
CA GLY A 179 -12.38 -15.11 -4.06
C GLY A 179 -11.77 -16.45 -4.44
N THR A 180 -10.62 -16.44 -5.10
CA THR A 180 -9.85 -17.65 -5.37
C THR A 180 -8.85 -17.92 -4.25
N THR A 181 -8.64 -19.19 -3.92
CA THR A 181 -7.58 -19.61 -2.99
C THR A 181 -6.26 -19.73 -3.76
N SER A 182 -5.26 -18.92 -3.41
CA SER A 182 -3.96 -18.79 -4.12
C SER A 182 -3.09 -20.04 -4.19
N PHE A 183 -3.43 -21.13 -3.47
CA PHE A 183 -2.53 -22.27 -3.27
C PHE A 183 -2.84 -23.54 -4.08
N PHE A 184 -3.88 -23.53 -4.93
CA PHE A 184 -4.17 -24.66 -5.82
C PHE A 184 -3.99 -24.28 -7.28
N VAL A 185 -2.72 -24.22 -7.70
CA VAL A 185 -2.37 -24.42 -9.11
C VAL A 185 -2.15 -25.93 -9.28
N SER A 186 -3.11 -26.61 -9.90
CA SER A 186 -3.05 -28.02 -10.26
C SER A 186 -2.09 -28.26 -11.43
N ASP A 187 -0.82 -27.86 -11.31
CA ASP A 187 0.18 -28.14 -12.34
C ASP A 187 1.13 -29.24 -11.87
N TYR A 188 0.63 -30.48 -11.96
CA TYR A 188 1.49 -31.67 -12.01
C TYR A 188 1.49 -32.18 -13.45
N THR A 189 2.13 -31.46 -14.37
CA THR A 189 2.59 -32.10 -15.61
C THR A 189 4.06 -32.46 -15.46
N GLU A 190 4.33 -33.59 -14.79
CA GLU A 190 5.62 -34.25 -14.86
C GLU A 190 5.81 -34.73 -16.30
N LYS A 191 6.66 -34.04 -17.07
CA LYS A 191 7.18 -34.61 -18.32
C LYS A 191 8.28 -35.59 -17.94
N SER A 192 7.92 -36.85 -17.80
CA SER A 192 8.89 -37.94 -17.94
C SER A 192 9.50 -37.86 -19.33
N MET A 193 10.81 -37.67 -19.40
CA MET A 193 11.62 -38.07 -20.55
C MET A 193 12.50 -39.22 -20.12
#